data_AF-A0AAX3EDC8-F1
#
_entry.id   AF-A0AAX3EDC8-F1
#
_cell.length_a   1.000
_cell.length_b   1.000
_cell.length_c   1.000
_cell.angle_alpha   90.00
_cell.angle_beta   90.00
_cell.angle_gamma   90.00
#
_symmetry.space_group_name_H-M   'P 1'
#
loop_
_entity.id
_entity.type
_entity.pdbx_description
1 polymer ?
#
loop_
_entity_poly.entity_id
_entity_poly.type
_entity_poly.pdbx_seq_one_letter_code
_entity_poly.pdbx_strand_id
1 'polypeptide(L)'
;MTPEKDTSDRDCHASTGAYLPFPISYYRHGLPDCGGGSGSWYSADCLPNMLIRYARARKCLTYLQKLAGCYWMERDGCPEHCYIEGTFDLDFYLARVKNSAQGLSHAICAEFLGGNTDAFSSWKFYQYANLNIRPGDWQMPYGTNTEDTTVQIYEIIGVFNCGLPDHRTQPEATFSIDAQGNVTRS
;
A
#
# COMPACT_ATOMS: atom_id res chain seq x y z
N MET A 1 2.69 47.85 7.11
CA MET A 1 1.96 46.58 7.20
C MET A 1 2.60 45.64 6.21
N THR A 2 3.46 44.77 6.70
CA THR A 2 4.08 43.68 5.95
C THR A 2 2.99 42.65 5.65
N PRO A 3 2.85 42.14 4.41
CA PRO A 3 1.94 41.04 4.17
C PRO A 3 2.45 39.82 4.91
N GLU A 4 1.59 39.24 5.75
CA GLU A 4 1.82 37.96 6.40
C GLU A 4 2.12 36.93 5.32
N LYS A 5 3.29 36.31 5.49
CA LYS A 5 3.75 35.18 4.71
C LYS A 5 2.80 34.03 5.03
N ASP A 6 1.95 33.71 4.07
CA ASP A 6 1.06 32.56 4.03
C ASP A 6 1.82 31.30 4.52
N THR A 7 1.63 30.93 5.79
CA THR A 7 2.13 29.69 6.37
C THR A 7 1.15 28.60 5.99
N SER A 8 1.24 28.11 4.75
CA SER A 8 0.48 26.93 4.34
C SER A 8 0.91 25.73 5.18
N ASP A 9 0.05 25.24 6.07
CA ASP A 9 0.03 23.91 6.71
C ASP A 9 1.25 22.99 6.45
N ARG A 10 2.32 23.12 7.24
CA ARG A 10 3.55 22.28 7.11
C ARG A 10 3.73 21.22 8.18
N ASP A 11 2.66 20.81 8.86
CA ASP A 11 2.80 19.74 9.83
C ASP A 11 2.85 18.38 9.12
N CYS A 12 3.80 17.54 9.54
CA CYS A 12 3.88 16.15 9.12
C CYS A 12 2.80 15.35 9.83
N HIS A 13 2.22 14.37 9.14
CA HIS A 13 1.20 13.54 9.74
C HIS A 13 1.80 12.66 10.84
N ALA A 14 1.09 12.56 11.96
CA ALA A 14 1.45 11.62 12.99
C ALA A 14 1.30 10.19 12.46
N SER A 15 2.29 9.34 12.71
CA SER A 15 2.31 7.93 12.30
C SER A 15 1.43 7.03 13.19
N THR A 16 0.20 7.47 13.45
CA THR A 16 -0.74 6.83 14.36
C THR A 16 -1.80 6.01 13.63
N GLY A 17 -2.24 4.92 14.27
CA GLY A 17 -3.29 4.05 13.77
C GLY A 17 -2.85 3.09 12.65
N ALA A 18 -3.84 2.36 12.13
CA ALA A 18 -3.63 1.21 11.28
C ALA A 18 -3.30 1.55 9.81
N TYR A 19 -3.84 2.64 9.27
CA TYR A 19 -3.97 2.81 7.82
C TYR A 19 -3.04 3.84 7.15
N LEU A 20 -2.36 4.70 7.93
CA LEU A 20 -1.51 5.81 7.42
C LEU A 20 -2.17 6.57 6.25
N PRO A 21 -3.20 7.40 6.49
CA PRO A 21 -4.05 7.99 5.47
C PRO A 21 -3.41 9.19 4.73
N PHE A 22 -2.15 9.05 4.33
CA PHE A 22 -1.38 10.08 3.66
C PHE A 22 -0.34 9.45 2.70
N PRO A 23 0.08 10.17 1.64
CA PRO A 23 1.13 9.68 0.77
C PRO A 23 2.46 9.60 1.53
N ILE A 24 3.16 8.47 1.37
CA ILE A 24 4.52 8.31 1.91
C ILE A 24 5.47 8.48 0.72
N SER A 25 6.36 9.47 0.73
CA SER A 25 7.17 9.77 -0.46
C SER A 25 8.42 8.92 -0.51
N TYR A 26 8.99 8.54 0.64
CA TYR A 26 10.32 7.94 0.68
C TYR A 26 10.42 6.72 1.57
N TYR A 27 11.30 5.81 1.17
CA TYR A 27 11.81 4.74 2.00
C TYR A 27 13.32 4.57 1.86
N ARG A 28 13.94 3.91 2.83
CA ARG A 28 15.33 3.48 2.76
C ARG A 28 15.61 2.25 3.64
N HIS A 29 16.79 1.70 3.42
CA HIS A 29 17.41 0.72 4.28
C HIS A 29 18.09 1.38 5.48
N GLY A 30 18.42 0.61 6.50
CA GLY A 30 19.17 1.11 7.64
C GLY A 30 19.74 0.02 8.52
N LEU A 31 20.12 0.44 9.73
CA LEU A 31 20.57 -0.46 10.78
C LEU A 31 19.40 -1.35 11.25
N PRO A 32 19.68 -2.59 11.68
CA PRO A 32 18.66 -3.48 12.23
C PRO A 32 18.07 -2.92 13.53
N ASP A 33 17.00 -3.55 14.00
CA ASP A 33 16.34 -3.25 15.28
C ASP A 33 15.97 -1.77 15.46
N CYS A 34 15.54 -1.12 14.37
CA CYS A 34 15.20 0.30 14.33
C CYS A 34 16.35 1.24 14.78
N GLY A 35 17.62 0.85 14.57
CA GLY A 35 18.81 1.62 14.93
C GLY A 35 19.07 2.90 14.12
N GLY A 36 18.25 3.21 13.11
CA GLY A 36 18.33 4.39 12.26
C GLY A 36 18.60 4.06 10.78
N GLY A 37 18.02 4.86 9.88
CA GLY A 37 18.19 4.70 8.44
C GLY A 37 19.61 5.04 7.97
N SER A 38 20.07 4.35 6.92
CA SER A 38 21.42 4.52 6.36
C SER A 38 21.38 4.50 4.83
N GLY A 39 22.22 5.31 4.18
CA GLY A 39 22.26 5.38 2.72
C GLY A 39 21.15 6.25 2.13
N SER A 40 20.87 6.02 0.84
CA SER A 40 20.01 6.87 0.03
C SER A 40 18.52 6.64 0.30
N TRP A 41 17.73 7.71 0.14
CA TRP A 41 16.28 7.64 0.03
C TRP A 41 15.85 7.21 -1.37
N TYR A 42 14.79 6.41 -1.44
CA TYR A 42 14.16 5.94 -2.67
C TYR A 42 12.69 6.35 -2.68
N SER A 43 12.10 6.56 -3.87
CA SER A 43 10.68 6.85 -4.00
C SER A 43 9.84 5.66 -3.53
N ALA A 44 8.82 5.91 -2.71
CA ALA A 44 8.00 4.86 -2.13
C ALA A 44 6.76 4.50 -2.97
N ASP A 45 6.77 4.62 -4.28
CA ASP A 45 5.56 4.42 -5.11
C ASP A 45 5.04 2.98 -5.12
N CYS A 46 3.73 2.78 -5.06
CA CYS A 46 3.06 1.48 -5.24
C CYS A 46 3.51 0.40 -4.23
N LEU A 47 4.42 -0.50 -4.63
CA LEU A 47 4.85 -1.66 -3.85
C LEU A 47 5.52 -1.25 -2.52
N PRO A 48 6.53 -0.35 -2.52
CA PRO A 48 7.04 0.20 -1.27
C PRO A 48 5.97 0.82 -0.36
N ASN A 49 5.05 1.66 -0.88
CA ASN A 49 3.98 2.26 -0.06
C ASN A 49 3.06 1.19 0.56
N MET A 50 2.76 0.14 -0.21
CA MET A 50 2.01 -1.01 0.26
C MET A 50 2.80 -1.76 1.34
N LEU A 51 4.11 -1.99 1.15
CA LEU A 51 4.95 -2.70 2.12
C LEU A 51 5.11 -1.92 3.44
N ILE A 52 5.20 -0.60 3.38
CA ILE A 52 5.18 0.25 4.59
C ILE A 52 3.87 0.06 5.36
N ARG A 53 2.73 -0.04 4.66
CA ARG A 53 1.42 -0.31 5.27
C ARG A 53 1.28 -1.75 5.76
N TYR A 54 1.88 -2.72 5.06
CA TYR A 54 1.95 -4.10 5.53
C TYR A 54 2.67 -4.19 6.89
N ALA A 55 3.68 -3.36 7.13
CA ALA A 55 4.38 -3.33 8.42
C ALA A 55 3.47 -2.92 9.61
N ARG A 56 2.30 -2.33 9.33
CA ARG A 56 1.25 -2.06 10.34
C ARG A 56 0.36 -3.27 10.62
N ALA A 57 0.37 -4.32 9.82
CA ALA A 57 -0.44 -5.51 10.04
C ALA A 57 0.29 -6.51 10.94
N ARG A 58 -0.42 -7.17 11.86
CA ARG A 58 0.13 -8.20 12.77
C ARG A 58 0.81 -9.36 12.04
N LYS A 59 0.40 -9.65 10.80
CA LYS A 59 1.06 -10.62 9.91
C LYS A 59 2.54 -10.31 9.67
N CYS A 60 2.96 -9.05 9.78
CA CYS A 60 4.35 -8.63 9.58
C CYS A 60 5.32 -9.17 10.63
N LEU A 61 4.83 -9.61 11.80
CA LEU A 61 5.66 -10.04 12.93
C LEU A 61 6.59 -11.21 12.59
N THR A 62 6.20 -12.09 11.66
CA THR A 62 7.06 -13.17 11.16
C THR A 62 8.32 -12.65 10.44
N TYR A 63 8.28 -11.40 9.96
CA TYR A 63 9.37 -10.74 9.23
C TYR A 63 9.94 -9.53 9.96
N LEU A 64 9.67 -9.41 11.27
CA LEU A 64 10.01 -8.27 12.10
C LEU A 64 11.47 -7.84 11.94
N GLN A 65 12.40 -8.81 11.99
CA GLN A 65 13.83 -8.56 11.91
C GLN A 65 14.25 -7.91 10.58
N LYS A 66 13.62 -8.29 9.46
CA LYS A 66 13.88 -7.64 8.16
C LYS A 66 13.30 -6.24 8.12
N LEU A 67 12.06 -6.09 8.58
CA LEU A 67 11.34 -4.82 8.55
C LEU A 67 11.89 -3.79 9.54
N ALA A 68 12.51 -4.23 10.65
CA ALA A 68 13.19 -3.36 11.60
C ALA A 68 14.47 -2.71 11.02
N GLY A 69 14.93 -3.14 9.84
CA GLY A 69 15.97 -2.48 9.06
C GLY A 69 15.44 -1.51 8.00
N CYS A 70 14.14 -1.20 8.00
CA CYS A 70 13.49 -0.38 6.99
C CYS A 70 12.89 0.89 7.59
N TYR A 71 13.03 1.98 6.85
CA TYR A 71 12.65 3.32 7.31
C TYR A 71 11.89 4.07 6.22
N TRP A 72 10.95 4.91 6.62
CA TRP A 72 10.16 5.73 5.71
C TRP A 72 10.07 7.18 6.17
N MET A 73 9.71 8.05 5.23
CA MET A 73 9.47 9.46 5.47
C MET A 73 8.32 9.94 4.58
N GLU A 74 7.39 10.70 5.16
CA GLU A 74 6.23 11.23 4.43
C GLU A 74 6.66 12.10 3.24
N ARG A 75 7.56 13.04 3.48
CA ARG A 75 8.14 13.99 2.51
C ARG A 75 9.39 14.64 3.11
N ASP A 76 10.18 15.32 2.28
CA ASP A 76 11.37 16.02 2.74
C ASP A 76 11.06 16.98 3.89
N GLY A 77 11.84 16.87 4.97
CA GLY A 77 11.67 17.67 6.19
C GLY A 77 10.77 17.03 7.24
N CYS A 78 10.11 15.90 6.96
CA CYS A 78 9.39 15.13 7.97
C CYS A 78 10.30 14.17 8.75
N PRO A 79 9.89 13.75 9.97
CA PRO A 79 10.63 12.76 10.73
C PRO A 79 10.81 11.46 9.95
N GLU A 80 11.95 10.81 10.18
CA GLU A 80 12.14 9.42 9.79
C GLU A 80 11.39 8.51 10.76
N HIS A 81 10.77 7.47 10.20
CA HIS A 81 10.03 6.46 10.93
C HIS A 81 10.59 5.06 10.63
N CYS A 82 10.73 4.23 11.66
CA CYS A 82 10.93 2.79 11.43
C CYS A 82 9.65 2.20 10.85
N TYR A 83 9.75 1.14 10.05
CA TYR A 83 8.54 0.42 9.59
C TYR A 83 7.78 -0.17 10.79
N ILE A 84 8.49 -0.56 11.84
CA ILE A 84 7.94 -1.16 13.05
C ILE A 84 7.62 -0.08 14.08
N GLU A 85 6.39 0.42 14.04
CA GLU A 85 5.90 1.46 14.97
C GLU A 85 4.57 1.08 15.65
N GLY A 86 4.06 -0.12 15.38
CA GLY A 86 2.81 -0.63 15.93
C GLY A 86 2.14 -1.58 14.94
N THR A 87 1.60 -2.69 15.46
CA THR A 87 0.90 -3.69 14.65
C THR A 87 -0.56 -3.80 15.07
N PHE A 88 -1.43 -4.00 14.08
CA PHE A 88 -2.86 -4.05 14.20
C PHE A 88 -3.38 -5.36 13.58
N ASP A 89 -4.52 -5.85 14.05
CA ASP A 89 -5.12 -7.09 13.60
C ASP A 89 -5.85 -6.89 12.26
N LEU A 90 -5.08 -6.59 11.21
CA LEU A 90 -5.55 -6.45 9.83
C LEU A 90 -5.24 -7.72 9.05
N ASP A 91 -6.25 -8.30 8.39
CA ASP A 91 -6.04 -9.40 7.46
C ASP A 91 -5.55 -8.85 6.11
N PHE A 92 -4.27 -8.46 6.08
CA PHE A 92 -3.64 -7.68 5.01
C PHE A 92 -3.13 -8.57 3.87
N TYR A 93 -3.30 -8.08 2.64
CA TYR A 93 -2.85 -8.69 1.38
C TYR A 93 -2.30 -7.63 0.41
N LEU A 94 -1.50 -8.08 -0.56
CA LEU A 94 -1.11 -7.27 -1.71
C LEU A 94 -2.19 -7.39 -2.79
N ALA A 95 -2.69 -6.27 -3.31
CA ALA A 95 -3.48 -6.28 -4.54
C ALA A 95 -2.69 -5.67 -5.70
N ARG A 96 -2.72 -6.34 -6.86
CA ARG A 96 -2.23 -5.81 -8.14
C ARG A 96 -3.42 -5.46 -9.02
N VAL A 97 -3.46 -4.22 -9.51
CA VAL A 97 -4.47 -3.76 -10.45
C VAL A 97 -3.83 -3.58 -11.82
N LYS A 98 -4.41 -4.18 -12.86
CA LYS A 98 -3.85 -4.23 -14.21
C LYS A 98 -4.91 -3.95 -15.26
N ASN A 99 -4.55 -3.17 -16.27
CA ASN A 99 -5.28 -3.01 -17.52
C ASN A 99 -4.28 -2.53 -18.58
N SER A 100 -3.88 -3.40 -19.50
CA SER A 100 -2.82 -3.11 -20.48
C SER A 100 -3.27 -2.10 -21.53
N ALA A 101 -4.53 -2.11 -21.93
CA ALA A 101 -5.14 -1.13 -22.83
C ALA A 101 -5.09 0.30 -22.26
N GLN A 102 -5.02 0.44 -20.93
CA GLN A 102 -4.88 1.71 -20.23
C GLN A 102 -3.45 1.99 -19.74
N GLY A 103 -2.47 1.14 -20.05
CA GLY A 103 -1.10 1.26 -19.54
C GLY A 103 -0.99 1.13 -18.02
N LEU A 104 -1.98 0.51 -17.37
CA LEU A 104 -2.08 0.41 -15.93
C LEU A 104 -1.50 -0.92 -15.44
N SER A 105 -0.54 -0.83 -14.52
CA SER A 105 -0.09 -1.97 -13.71
C SER A 105 0.55 -1.44 -12.43
N HIS A 106 -0.16 -1.54 -11.30
CA HIS A 106 0.35 -1.04 -10.02
C HIS A 106 -0.15 -1.86 -8.83
N ALA A 107 0.35 -1.51 -7.64
CA ALA A 107 0.09 -2.21 -6.39
C ALA A 107 -0.62 -1.31 -5.38
N ILE A 108 -1.67 -1.86 -4.76
CA ILE A 108 -2.43 -1.24 -3.67
C ILE A 108 -2.55 -2.22 -2.50
N CYS A 109 -3.00 -1.72 -1.34
CA CYS A 109 -3.29 -2.56 -0.19
C CYS A 109 -4.66 -3.20 -0.35
N ALA A 110 -4.79 -4.45 0.09
CA ALA A 110 -6.08 -5.12 0.28
C ALA A 110 -6.19 -5.62 1.72
N GLU A 111 -7.39 -5.52 2.29
CA GLU A 111 -7.75 -6.06 3.59
C GLU A 111 -8.97 -6.95 3.41
N PHE A 112 -8.89 -8.20 3.90
CA PHE A 112 -10.04 -9.09 3.94
C PHE A 112 -10.91 -8.77 5.16
N LEU A 113 -12.19 -8.48 4.91
CA LEU A 113 -13.15 -8.09 5.94
C LEU A 113 -13.91 -9.29 6.54
N GLY A 114 -13.56 -10.50 6.14
CA GLY A 114 -14.28 -11.73 6.48
C GLY A 114 -15.36 -12.10 5.46
N GLY A 115 -15.97 -13.27 5.65
CA GLY A 115 -17.00 -13.78 4.75
C GLY A 115 -16.43 -14.60 3.60
N ASN A 116 -16.87 -14.32 2.37
CA ASN A 116 -16.47 -15.08 1.19
C ASN A 116 -15.33 -14.37 0.43
N THR A 117 -14.17 -15.02 0.31
CA THR A 117 -13.01 -14.50 -0.44
C THR A 117 -13.31 -14.26 -1.93
N ASP A 118 -14.29 -14.96 -2.49
CA ASP A 118 -14.72 -14.78 -3.90
C ASP A 118 -15.71 -13.63 -4.10
N ALA A 119 -16.17 -12.97 -3.03
CA ALA A 119 -17.02 -11.80 -3.14
C ALA A 119 -16.17 -10.53 -3.04
N PHE A 120 -16.23 -9.67 -4.07
CA PHE A 120 -15.47 -8.41 -4.09
C PHE A 120 -15.78 -7.52 -2.89
N SER A 121 -17.03 -7.53 -2.39
CA SER A 121 -17.45 -6.78 -1.21
C SER A 121 -16.85 -7.27 0.12
N SER A 122 -16.21 -8.43 0.14
CA SER A 122 -15.44 -8.92 1.31
C SER A 122 -14.05 -8.28 1.40
N TRP A 123 -13.68 -7.44 0.44
CA TRP A 123 -12.37 -6.82 0.37
C TRP A 123 -12.46 -5.31 0.46
N LYS A 124 -11.54 -4.71 1.22
CA LYS A 124 -11.29 -3.27 1.24
C LYS A 124 -9.97 -2.98 0.54
N PHE A 125 -9.97 -2.01 -0.36
CA PHE A 125 -8.78 -1.57 -1.06
C PHE A 125 -8.40 -0.15 -0.66
N TYR A 126 -7.11 0.10 -0.45
CA TYR A 126 -6.62 1.41 -0.04
C TYR A 126 -5.16 1.64 -0.43
N GLN A 127 -4.80 2.90 -0.63
CA GLN A 127 -3.43 3.33 -0.89
C GLN A 127 -3.31 4.84 -0.71
N TYR A 128 -2.14 5.31 -0.27
CA TYR A 128 -1.87 6.73 -0.01
C TYR A 128 -2.93 7.33 0.94
N ALA A 129 -3.59 8.41 0.53
CA ALA A 129 -4.68 9.05 1.27
C ALA A 129 -6.07 8.46 0.98
N ASN A 130 -6.23 7.56 0.01
CA ASN A 130 -7.52 6.95 -0.31
C ASN A 130 -7.70 5.63 0.44
N LEU A 131 -8.57 5.63 1.46
CA LEU A 131 -8.87 4.46 2.29
C LEU A 131 -9.99 3.56 1.75
N ASN A 132 -10.60 3.91 0.62
CA ASN A 132 -11.77 3.23 0.07
C ASN A 132 -11.73 3.31 -1.47
N ILE A 133 -10.69 2.72 -2.05
CA ILE A 133 -10.56 2.57 -3.50
C ILE A 133 -11.64 1.58 -3.97
N ARG A 134 -12.44 2.01 -4.94
CA ARG A 134 -13.52 1.24 -5.56
C ARG A 134 -13.35 1.19 -7.08
N PRO A 135 -14.04 0.27 -7.77
CA PRO A 135 -14.16 0.33 -9.22
C PRO A 135 -14.56 1.74 -9.68
N GLY A 136 -13.81 2.28 -10.64
CA GLY A 136 -14.01 3.64 -11.19
C GLY A 136 -13.08 4.69 -10.59
N ASP A 137 -12.42 4.41 -9.47
CA ASP A 137 -11.30 5.24 -8.98
C ASP A 137 -10.13 5.19 -9.97
N TRP A 138 -9.32 6.25 -10.04
CA TRP A 138 -8.15 6.27 -10.93
C TRP A 138 -7.11 5.18 -10.60
N GLN A 139 -7.10 4.68 -9.36
CA GLN A 139 -6.26 3.55 -8.92
C GLN A 139 -6.89 2.18 -9.24
N MET A 140 -8.17 2.15 -9.59
CA MET A 140 -8.91 0.94 -9.95
C MET A 140 -10.00 1.30 -10.98
N PRO A 141 -9.60 1.74 -12.18
CA PRO A 141 -10.56 2.19 -13.17
C PRO A 141 -11.39 1.01 -13.67
N TYR A 142 -12.53 1.32 -14.27
CA TYR A 142 -13.27 0.34 -15.06
C TYR A 142 -12.43 -0.19 -16.21
N GLY A 143 -12.88 -1.32 -16.75
CA GLY A 143 -12.31 -1.86 -17.98
C GLY A 143 -12.50 -0.93 -19.17
N THR A 144 -11.98 -1.37 -20.30
CA THR A 144 -12.26 -0.81 -21.62
C THR A 144 -13.12 -1.78 -22.40
N ASN A 145 -13.65 -1.37 -23.55
CA ASN A 145 -14.41 -2.27 -24.43
C ASN A 145 -13.57 -3.47 -24.95
N THR A 146 -12.24 -3.43 -24.78
CA THR A 146 -11.32 -4.44 -25.29
C THR A 146 -10.62 -5.24 -24.18
N GLU A 147 -10.64 -4.75 -22.94
CA GLU A 147 -9.94 -5.38 -21.82
C GLU A 147 -10.52 -4.92 -20.47
N ASP A 148 -10.93 -5.88 -19.65
CA ASP A 148 -11.35 -5.65 -18.27
C ASP A 148 -10.17 -5.24 -17.38
N THR A 149 -10.43 -4.39 -16.39
CA THR A 149 -9.44 -4.15 -15.34
C THR A 149 -9.40 -5.35 -14.41
N THR A 150 -8.23 -5.98 -14.26
CA THR A 150 -8.04 -7.13 -13.38
C THR A 150 -7.48 -6.70 -12.03
N VAL A 151 -8.10 -7.16 -10.94
CA VAL A 151 -7.62 -7.01 -9.56
C VAL A 151 -7.23 -8.39 -9.03
N GLN A 152 -5.94 -8.60 -8.79
CA GLN A 152 -5.39 -9.86 -8.29
C GLN A 152 -4.89 -9.66 -6.86
N ILE A 153 -5.36 -10.47 -5.92
CA ILE A 153 -5.03 -10.37 -4.50
C ILE A 153 -4.10 -11.52 -4.11
N TYR A 154 -3.00 -11.22 -3.43
CA TYR A 154 -1.95 -12.18 -3.09
C TYR A 154 -1.63 -12.14 -1.60
N GLU A 155 -1.48 -13.32 -1.00
CA GLU A 155 -0.89 -13.46 0.33
C GLU A 155 0.60 -13.10 0.27
N ILE A 156 1.03 -12.25 1.21
CA ILE A 156 2.45 -11.93 1.42
C ILE A 156 3.07 -13.05 2.27
N ILE A 157 4.06 -13.73 1.71
CA ILE A 157 4.75 -14.88 2.31
C ILE A 157 6.20 -14.56 2.68
N GLY A 158 6.61 -13.31 2.52
CA GLY A 158 7.94 -12.85 2.90
C GLY A 158 8.20 -11.40 2.54
N VAL A 159 9.44 -10.99 2.78
CA VAL A 159 9.96 -9.67 2.44
C VAL A 159 11.36 -9.88 1.87
N PHE A 160 11.59 -9.44 0.62
CA PHE A 160 12.90 -9.48 -0.02
C PHE A 160 13.76 -8.32 0.48
N ASN A 161 13.21 -7.10 0.46
CA ASN A 161 13.88 -5.86 0.86
C ASN A 161 12.83 -4.81 1.28
N CYS A 162 13.26 -3.60 1.66
CA CYS A 162 12.37 -2.56 2.20
C CYS A 162 11.32 -2.03 1.21
N GLY A 163 11.48 -2.26 -0.09
CA GLY A 163 10.50 -1.86 -1.11
C GLY A 163 9.80 -3.03 -1.80
N LEU A 164 10.13 -4.28 -1.45
CA LEU A 164 9.70 -5.46 -2.20
C LEU A 164 9.22 -6.60 -1.30
N PRO A 165 7.90 -6.87 -1.26
CA PRO A 165 7.37 -8.07 -0.61
C PRO A 165 7.70 -9.33 -1.42
N ASP A 166 7.68 -10.47 -0.74
CA ASP A 166 7.51 -11.78 -1.37
C ASP A 166 6.06 -12.23 -1.18
N HIS A 167 5.44 -12.77 -2.23
CA HIS A 167 4.03 -13.12 -2.23
C HIS A 167 3.79 -14.40 -3.02
N ARG A 168 2.67 -15.10 -2.74
CA ARG A 168 2.32 -16.31 -3.48
C ARG A 168 2.24 -16.05 -4.98
N THR A 169 2.58 -17.06 -5.77
CA THR A 169 2.44 -17.01 -7.23
C THR A 169 0.97 -17.13 -7.66
N GLN A 170 0.18 -17.89 -6.93
CA GLN A 170 -1.27 -17.99 -7.12
C GLN A 170 -1.99 -16.93 -6.29
N PRO A 171 -2.92 -16.16 -6.89
CA PRO A 171 -3.73 -15.20 -6.16
C PRO A 171 -4.78 -15.90 -5.30
N GLU A 172 -5.07 -15.33 -4.13
CA GLU A 172 -6.18 -15.72 -3.25
C GLU A 172 -7.54 -15.42 -3.90
N ALA A 173 -7.63 -14.29 -4.61
CA ALA A 173 -8.80 -13.93 -5.40
C ALA A 173 -8.38 -13.11 -6.63
N THR A 174 -9.12 -13.30 -7.72
CA THR A 174 -9.00 -12.49 -8.94
C THR A 174 -10.37 -11.99 -9.37
N PHE A 175 -10.45 -10.69 -9.63
CA PHE A 175 -11.66 -10.03 -10.09
C PHE A 175 -11.41 -9.32 -11.40
N SER A 176 -12.39 -9.37 -12.30
CA SER A 176 -12.44 -8.59 -13.54
C SER A 176 -13.51 -7.51 -13.41
N ILE A 177 -13.17 -6.28 -13.80
CA ILE A 177 -14.06 -5.12 -13.83
C ILE A 177 -14.24 -4.72 -15.29
N ASP A 178 -15.46 -4.87 -15.80
CA ASP A 178 -15.76 -4.55 -17.20
C ASP A 178 -15.84 -3.04 -17.46
N ALA A 179 -16.09 -2.65 -18.71
CA ALA A 179 -16.21 -1.25 -19.12
C ALA A 179 -17.43 -0.52 -18.52
N GLN A 180 -18.40 -1.26 -18.00
CA GLN A 180 -19.59 -0.73 -17.33
C GLN A 180 -19.42 -0.69 -15.80
N GLY A 181 -18.29 -1.19 -15.28
CA GLY A 181 -18.00 -1.26 -13.85
C GLY A 181 -18.60 -2.48 -13.15
N ASN A 182 -19.13 -3.46 -13.88
CA ASN A 182 -19.56 -4.71 -13.27
C ASN A 182 -18.35 -5.54 -12.85
N VAL A 183 -18.42 -6.11 -11.66
CA VAL A 183 -17.35 -6.93 -11.11
C VAL A 183 -17.73 -8.41 -11.22
N THR A 184 -16.83 -9.20 -11.80
CA THR A 184 -16.94 -10.66 -11.89
C THR A 184 -15.73 -11.33 -11.25
N ARG A 185 -15.93 -12.54 -10.72
CA ARG A 185 -14.84 -13.39 -10.22
C ARG A 185 -14.26 -14.17 -11.40
N SER A 186 -12.93 -14.17 -11.52
CA SER A 186 -12.21 -14.76 -12.68
C SER A 186 -11.42 -16.02 -12.35
#